data_AF-W9TC66-F1
#
_entry.id   AF-W9TC66-F1
#
_cell.length_a   1.000
_cell.length_b   1.000
_cell.length_c   1.000
_cell.angle_alpha   90.00
_cell.angle_beta   90.00
_cell.angle_gamma   90.00
#
_symmetry.space_group_name_H-M   'P 1'
#
loop_
_entity.id
_entity.type
_entity.pdbx_description
1 polymer ?
#
loop_
_entity_poly.entity_id
_entity_poly.type
_entity_poly.pdbx_seq_one_letter_code
_entity_poly.pdbx_strand_id
1 'polypeptide(L)' 'MLTLVGAGYGIGFAIASQVQTLQRPDISIRPLAGSPPVLSTYLLRRRGEPSEPMKRFIERAKGGRDRACR' A
#
# COMPACT_ATOMS: atom_id res chain seq x y z
N MET A 1 2.40 4.18 14.03
CA MET A 1 2.29 5.57 13.54
C MET A 1 0.94 6.18 13.91
N LEU A 2 -0.19 5.68 13.39
CA LEU A 2 -1.52 6.27 13.60
C LEU A 2 -1.89 6.50 15.08
N THR A 3 -1.45 5.63 16.00
CA THR A 3 -1.68 5.83 17.44
C THR A 3 -1.06 7.12 17.98
N LEU A 4 0.13 7.50 17.53
CA LEU A 4 0.77 8.75 17.96
C LEU A 4 0.09 9.98 17.34
N VAL A 5 -0.37 9.85 16.09
CA VAL A 5 -1.16 10.89 15.40
C VAL A 5 -2.49 11.13 16.12
N GLY A 6 -3.24 10.06 16.44
CA GLY A 6 -4.49 10.15 17.19
C GLY A 6 -4.32 10.66 18.63
N ALA A 7 -3.14 10.45 19.23
CA ALA A 7 -2.79 11.01 20.54
C ALA A 7 -2.30 12.48 20.48
N GLY A 8 -2.29 13.10 19.30
CA GLY A 8 -1.95 14.52 19.14
C GLY A 8 -0.45 14.84 19.06
N TYR A 9 0.42 13.84 18.87
CA TYR A 9 1.87 14.07 18.76
C TYR A 9 2.31 14.68 17.43
N GLY A 10 1.44 14.73 16.40
CA GLY A 10 1.74 15.41 15.14
C GLY A 10 1.08 14.78 13.91
N ILE A 11 1.68 15.06 12.73
CA ILE A 11 1.19 14.63 11.41
C ILE A 11 2.07 13.50 10.88
N GLY A 12 1.46 12.54 10.17
CA GLY A 12 2.16 11.45 9.51
C GLY A 12 1.74 11.28 8.05
N PHE A 13 2.60 10.64 7.26
CA PHE A 13 2.32 10.25 5.89
C PHE A 13 1.96 8.76 5.83
N ALA A 14 0.93 8.41 5.07
CA ALA A 14 0.51 7.03 4.86
C ALA A 14 0.14 6.82 3.39
N ILE A 15 0.27 5.57 2.94
CA ILE A 15 -0.13 5.19 1.58
C ILE A 15 -1.62 4.87 1.55
N ALA A 16 -2.26 5.04 0.40
CA ALA A 16 -3.71 4.85 0.26
C ALA A 16 -4.20 3.48 0.77
N SER A 17 -3.42 2.40 0.55
CA SER A 17 -3.78 1.06 1.02
C SER A 17 -3.77 0.92 2.55
N GLN A 18 -2.84 1.58 3.24
CA GLN A 18 -2.80 1.61 4.71
C GLN A 18 -3.98 2.38 5.28
N VAL A 19 -4.29 3.53 4.68
CA VAL A 19 -5.43 4.37 5.03
C VAL A 19 -6.76 3.61 4.92
N GLN A 20 -6.98 2.88 3.83
CA GLN A 20 -8.20 2.09 3.63
C GLN A 20 -8.37 0.99 4.68
N THR A 21 -7.26 0.40 5.14
CA THR A 21 -7.29 -0.73 6.09
C THR A 21 -7.49 -0.27 7.54
N LEU A 22 -7.03 0.94 7.88
CA LEU A 22 -6.91 1.42 9.26
C LEU A 22 -7.87 2.60 9.53
N GLN A 23 -9.10 2.54 8.99
CA GLN A 23 -10.09 3.60 9.18
C GLN A 23 -10.28 3.93 10.67
N ARG A 24 -9.80 5.11 11.06
CA ARG A 24 -9.76 5.59 12.43
C ARG A 24 -10.54 6.90 12.52
N PRO A 25 -11.64 6.96 13.28
CA PRO A 25 -12.50 8.14 13.32
C PRO A 25 -11.83 9.35 13.99
N ASP A 26 -10.78 9.11 14.79
CA ASP A 26 -9.98 10.13 15.48
C ASP A 26 -8.94 10.81 14.58
N ILE A 27 -8.78 10.39 13.32
CA ILE A 27 -7.73 10.89 12.41
C ILE A 27 -8.36 11.35 11.10
N SER A 28 -8.21 12.64 10.78
CA SER A 28 -8.57 13.17 9.46
C SER A 28 -7.47 12.87 8.44
N ILE A 29 -7.84 12.29 7.30
CA ILE A 29 -6.89 11.96 6.23
C ILE A 29 -7.09 12.95 5.08
N ARG A 30 -5.99 13.51 4.57
CA ARG A 30 -6.02 14.45 3.44
C ARG A 30 -5.03 14.00 2.35
N PRO A 31 -5.45 14.01 1.07
CA PRO A 31 -4.53 13.83 -0.04
C PRO A 31 -3.42 14.89 -0.03
N LEU A 32 -2.23 14.51 -0.49
CA LEU A 32 -1.14 15.47 -0.69
C LEU A 32 -1.52 16.44 -1.81
N ALA A 33 -1.24 17.73 -1.61
CA ALA A 33 -1.48 18.75 -2.62
C ALA A 33 -0.57 18.53 -3.84
N GLY A 34 -1.08 18.87 -5.03
CA GLY A 34 -0.37 18.66 -6.29
C GLY A 34 -0.42 17.21 -6.78
N SER A 35 0.66 16.75 -7.42
CA SER A 35 0.80 15.35 -7.84
C SER A 35 1.45 14.55 -6.72
N PRO A 36 0.75 13.59 -6.09
CA PRO A 36 1.36 12.73 -5.09
C PRO A 36 2.55 11.95 -5.68
N PRO A 37 3.58 11.64 -4.88
CA PRO A 37 4.68 10.82 -5.34
C PRO A 37 4.18 9.40 -5.68
N VAL A 38 4.67 8.86 -6.80
CA VAL A 38 4.35 7.48 -7.19
C VAL A 38 5.11 6.51 -6.31
N LEU A 39 4.39 5.66 -5.59
CA LEU A 39 4.98 4.56 -4.84
C LEU A 39 4.84 3.25 -5.63
N SER A 40 5.98 2.62 -5.93
CA SER A 40 6.01 1.36 -6.68
C SER A 40 6.28 0.17 -5.76
N THR A 41 5.38 -0.82 -5.77
CA THR A 41 5.57 -2.09 -5.07
C THR A 41 6.09 -3.16 -6.03
N TYR A 42 7.37 -3.51 -5.86
CA TYR A 42 8.04 -4.51 -6.68
C TYR A 42 7.91 -5.91 -6.10
N LEU A 43 7.72 -6.88 -6.99
CA LEU A 43 7.83 -8.30 -6.67
C LEU A 43 9.21 -8.78 -7.15
N LEU A 44 10.14 -8.96 -6.21
CA LEU A 44 11.49 -9.42 -6.52
C LEU A 44 11.53 -10.96 -6.51
N ARG A 45 12.27 -11.53 -7.46
CA ARG A 45 12.54 -12.96 -7.52
C ARG A 45 13.97 -13.23 -7.96
N ARG A 46 14.50 -14.38 -7.56
CA ARG A 46 15.75 -14.89 -8.13
C ARG A 46 15.58 -15.16 -9.63
N ARG A 47 16.63 -14.88 -10.42
CA ARG A 47 16.71 -15.23 -11.85
C ARG A 47 16.77 -16.76 -12.00
N GLY A 48 15.99 -17.32 -12.91
CA GLY A 48 15.81 -18.77 -13.10
C GLY A 48 14.35 -19.14 -13.35
N GLU A 49 14.06 -20.42 -13.54
CA GLU A 49 12.67 -20.89 -13.67
C GLU A 49 11.98 -20.86 -12.29
N PRO A 50 10.83 -20.17 -12.16
CA PRO A 50 10.09 -20.15 -10.91
C PRO A 50 9.44 -21.51 -10.65
N SER A 51 9.46 -21.96 -9.40
CA SER A 51 8.72 -23.15 -8.98
C SER A 51 7.22 -22.95 -9.20
N GLU A 52 6.48 -24.06 -9.32
CA GLU A 52 5.04 -24.03 -9.57
C GLU A 52 4.24 -23.24 -8.49
N PRO A 53 4.58 -23.34 -7.17
CA PRO A 53 4.00 -22.46 -6.17
C PRO A 53 4.32 -20.96 -6.38
N MET A 54 5.53 -20.64 -6.85
CA MET A 54 5.96 -19.26 -7.14
C MET A 54 5.19 -18.70 -8.34
N LYS A 55 4.98 -19.49 -9.40
CA LYS A 55 4.14 -19.13 -10.55
C LYS A 55 2.74 -18.73 -10.08
N ARG A 56 2.09 -19.57 -9.25
CA ARG A 56 0.76 -19.26 -8.68
C ARG A 56 0.76 -18.01 -7.80
N PHE A 57 1.81 -17.76 -7.02
CA PHE A 57 1.92 -16.55 -6.20
C PHE A 57 2.04 -15.29 -7.05
N ILE A 58 2.86 -15.32 -8.11
CA ILE A 58 3.02 -14.22 -9.07
C ILE A 58 1.66 -13.87 -9.70
N GLU A 59 0.90 -14.87 -10.14
CA GLU A 59 -0.42 -14.64 -10.75
C GLU A 59 -1.42 -14.02 -9.77
N ARG A 60 -1.47 -14.49 -8.52
CA ARG A 60 -2.31 -13.85 -7.48
C ARG A 60 -1.87 -12.41 -7.19
N ALA A 61 -0.57 -12.15 -7.12
CA ALA A 61 -0.03 -10.81 -6.87
C ALA A 61 -0.32 -9.84 -8.02
N LYS A 62 -0.32 -10.32 -9.27
CA LYS A 62 -0.71 -9.52 -10.44
C LYS A 62 -2.21 -9.23 -10.47
N GLY A 63 -3.06 -10.23 -10.23
CA GLY A 63 -4.53 -10.06 -10.23
C GLY A 63 -5.07 -9.12 -9.15
N GLY A 64 -4.27 -8.79 -8.13
CA GLY A 64 -4.59 -7.74 -7.17
C GLY A 64 -4.37 -6.31 -7.68
N ARG A 65 -3.54 -6.10 -8.70
CA ARG A 65 -3.23 -4.76 -9.24
C ARG A 65 -4.38 -4.15 -10.04
N ASP A 66 -5.20 -4.97 -10.69
CA ASP A 66 -6.32 -4.49 -11.52
C ASP A 66 -7.46 -3.87 -10.70
N ARG A 67 -7.53 -4.15 -9.39
CA ARG A 67 -8.53 -3.57 -8.48
C ARG A 67 -8.12 -2.24 -7.85
N ALA A 68 -6.85 -1.86 -7.93
CA ALA A 68 -6.35 -0.62 -7.33
C ALA A 68 -6.36 0.58 -8.30
N CYS A 69 -6.58 0.34 -9.60
CA CYS A 69 -6.64 1.36 -10.65
C CYS A 69 -8.08 1.65 -11.13
N ARG A 70 -9.08 1.17 -10.39
CA ARG A 70 -10.51 1.35 -10.68
C ARG A 70 -11.16 2.04 -9.49
#